data_AF-A0A661STP1-F1
#
_entry.id   AF-A0A661STP1-F1
#
_cell.length_a   1.000
_cell.length_b   1.000
_cell.length_c   1.000
_cell.angle_alpha   90.00
_cell.angle_beta   90.00
_cell.angle_gamma   90.00
#
_symmetry.space_group_name_H-M   'P 1'
#
loop_
_entity.id
_entity.type
_entity.pdbx_description
1 polymer ?
#
loop_
_entity_poly.entity_id
_entity_poly.type
_entity_poly.pdbx_seq_one_letter_code
_entity_poly.pdbx_strand_id
1 'polypeptide(L)'
;MTCIDEGALKFYFDDAKWRVFKFDEHRDYQKMKNMLEGTKAVDFLGIRNENELYLIEVKDFRHHRIENRDRLSKGELAAEVAQKVRDSLSCIIGAYRNSENPDHWEPYMKLLADMNKGVSVVVWLEHDLPDNYRLRRKAKFSTRTKVFKQKLVWLTSRVLVCARTGKHLPDMEVT
;
A
#
# COMPACT_ATOMS: atom_id res chain seq x y z
N MET A 1 3.35 -0.32 20.37
CA MET A 1 3.61 -0.25 18.92
C MET A 1 3.18 -1.56 18.29
N THR A 2 2.52 -1.48 17.14
CA THR A 2 2.12 -2.63 16.34
C THR A 2 3.28 -2.98 15.42
N CYS A 3 3.81 -4.20 15.54
CA CYS A 3 4.88 -4.71 14.69
C CYS A 3 4.29 -5.65 13.64
N ILE A 4 4.58 -5.40 12.37
CA ILE A 4 4.19 -6.25 11.24
C ILE A 4 5.42 -6.58 10.40
N ASP A 5 5.68 -7.88 10.23
CA ASP A 5 6.79 -8.38 9.42
C ASP A 5 6.31 -8.57 7.97
N GLU A 6 7.04 -8.06 6.97
CA GLU A 6 6.75 -8.31 5.56
C GLU A 6 8.04 -8.60 4.79
N GLY A 7 8.18 -9.85 4.36
CA GLY A 7 9.44 -10.39 3.85
C GLY A 7 10.58 -10.19 4.85
N ALA A 8 11.63 -9.47 4.42
CA ALA A 8 12.81 -9.16 5.23
C ALA A 8 12.74 -7.80 5.95
N LEU A 9 11.56 -7.17 5.98
CA LEU A 9 11.35 -5.86 6.61
C LEU A 9 10.44 -5.99 7.83
N LYS A 10 10.70 -5.19 8.86
CA LYS A 10 9.80 -5.06 10.01
C LYS A 10 9.26 -3.64 10.09
N PHE A 11 7.94 -3.51 10.10
CA PHE A 11 7.25 -2.24 10.21
C PHE A 11 6.72 -2.06 11.62
N TYR A 12 7.01 -0.92 12.24
CA TYR A 12 6.55 -0.55 13.57
C TYR A 12 5.64 0.66 13.44
N PHE A 13 4.39 0.53 13.85
CA PHE A 13 3.40 1.60 13.81
C PHE A 13 3.07 2.06 15.24
N ASP A 14 2.92 3.37 15.43
CA ASP A 14 2.46 3.93 16.70
C ASP A 14 0.96 3.61 16.91
N ASP A 15 0.65 2.80 17.93
CA ASP A 15 -0.72 2.37 18.25
C ASP A 15 -1.64 3.53 18.63
N ALA A 16 -1.08 4.64 19.13
CA ALA A 16 -1.86 5.84 19.44
C ALA A 16 -2.31 6.58 18.17
N LYS A 17 -1.69 6.28 17.02
CA LYS A 17 -1.93 6.95 15.74
C LYS A 17 -2.50 6.03 14.68
N TRP A 18 -2.19 4.73 14.76
CA TRP A 18 -2.48 3.77 13.71
C TRP A 18 -3.32 2.62 14.21
N ARG A 19 -4.34 2.28 13.42
CA ARG A 19 -4.93 0.95 13.35
C ARG A 19 -4.45 0.32 12.06
N VAL A 20 -3.69 -0.77 12.11
CA VAL A 20 -3.10 -1.38 10.91
C VAL A 20 -3.06 -2.90 11.04
N PHE A 21 -3.22 -3.60 9.93
CA PHE A 21 -3.12 -5.06 9.88
C PHE A 21 -2.71 -5.53 8.48
N LYS A 22 -2.24 -6.78 8.39
CA LYS A 22 -2.00 -7.46 7.11
C LYS A 22 -3.31 -7.80 6.43
N PHE A 23 -3.59 -7.10 5.34
CA PHE A 23 -4.84 -7.23 4.64
C PHE A 23 -4.86 -8.44 3.71
N ASP A 24 -3.75 -8.72 3.04
CA ASP A 24 -3.60 -9.88 2.18
C ASP A 24 -3.62 -11.22 2.95
N GLU A 25 -3.42 -11.22 4.26
CA GLU A 25 -3.59 -12.39 5.13
C GLU A 25 -4.99 -12.47 5.78
N HIS A 26 -5.81 -11.42 5.65
CA HIS A 26 -7.10 -11.36 6.34
C HIS A 26 -8.13 -12.34 5.77
N ARG A 27 -8.92 -12.98 6.65
CA ARG A 27 -9.89 -14.03 6.29
C ARG A 27 -10.88 -13.63 5.19
N ASP A 28 -11.39 -12.40 5.23
CA ASP A 28 -12.38 -11.93 4.26
C ASP A 28 -11.77 -11.76 2.85
N TYR A 29 -10.51 -11.33 2.78
CA TYR A 29 -9.78 -11.30 1.52
C TYR A 29 -9.47 -12.72 1.02
N GLN A 30 -9.01 -13.62 1.91
CA GLN A 30 -8.74 -15.02 1.54
C GLN A 30 -9.99 -15.72 1.00
N LYS A 31 -11.16 -15.46 1.61
CA LYS A 31 -12.45 -15.92 1.10
C LYS A 31 -12.73 -15.41 -0.31
N MET A 32 -12.56 -14.11 -0.56
CA MET A 32 -12.76 -13.51 -1.90
C MET A 32 -11.79 -14.10 -2.93
N LYS A 33 -10.51 -14.22 -2.58
CA LYS A 33 -9.45 -14.80 -3.43
C LYS A 33 -9.76 -16.25 -3.83
N ASN A 34 -10.27 -17.05 -2.90
CA ASN A 34 -10.63 -18.44 -3.18
C ASN A 34 -11.85 -18.60 -4.11
N MET A 35 -12.72 -17.58 -4.18
CA MET A 35 -13.89 -17.58 -5.06
C MET A 35 -13.61 -16.94 -6.43
N LEU A 36 -12.67 -15.99 -6.49
CA LEU A 36 -12.41 -15.18 -7.68
C LEU A 36 -10.92 -15.24 -8.02
N GLU A 37 -10.57 -16.09 -8.99
CA GLU A 37 -9.20 -16.23 -9.47
C GLU A 37 -8.65 -14.89 -10.00
N GLY A 38 -7.35 -14.66 -9.80
CA GLY A 38 -6.67 -13.45 -10.26
C GLY A 38 -6.86 -12.23 -9.35
N THR A 39 -7.70 -12.33 -8.32
CA THR A 39 -7.85 -11.33 -7.25
C THR A 39 -6.52 -11.09 -6.53
N LYS A 40 -6.19 -9.81 -6.28
CA LYS A 40 -5.01 -9.42 -5.50
C LYS A 40 -5.37 -8.53 -4.32
N ALA A 41 -4.43 -8.32 -3.41
CA ALA A 41 -4.57 -7.40 -2.29
C ALA A 41 -3.28 -6.61 -2.11
N VAL A 42 -3.42 -5.38 -1.61
CA VAL A 42 -2.30 -4.69 -0.94
C VAL A 42 -1.91 -5.42 0.33
N ASP A 43 -0.66 -5.32 0.73
CA ASP A 43 -0.16 -6.08 1.89
C ASP A 43 -0.78 -5.56 3.19
N PHE A 44 -0.88 -4.23 3.40
CA PHE A 44 -1.49 -3.65 4.61
C PHE A 44 -2.67 -2.70 4.31
N LEU A 45 -3.64 -2.72 5.23
CA LEU A 45 -4.61 -1.63 5.39
C LEU A 45 -4.38 -0.94 6.72
N GLY A 46 -4.41 0.39 6.70
CA GLY A 46 -4.22 1.22 7.88
C GLY A 46 -5.17 2.39 7.96
N ILE A 47 -5.63 2.72 9.16
CA ILE A 47 -6.29 3.98 9.47
C ILE A 47 -5.38 4.78 10.38
N ARG A 48 -5.05 6.01 9.99
CA ARG A 48 -4.25 6.94 10.79
C ARG A 48 -5.12 8.06 11.36
N ASN A 49 -4.90 8.40 12.62
CA ASN A 49 -5.62 9.45 13.36
C ASN A 49 -7.14 9.38 13.19
N GLU A 50 -7.68 8.16 13.01
CA GLU A 50 -9.10 7.87 12.80
C GLU A 50 -9.74 8.55 11.57
N ASN A 51 -8.96 9.18 10.69
CA ASN A 51 -9.50 10.04 9.61
C ASN A 51 -8.84 9.86 8.24
N GLU A 52 -7.75 9.08 8.15
CA GLU A 52 -7.04 8.82 6.90
C GLU A 52 -6.91 7.32 6.67
N LEU A 53 -7.38 6.85 5.52
CA LEU A 53 -7.20 5.47 5.06
C LEU A 53 -5.93 5.35 4.24
N TYR A 54 -5.14 4.32 4.53
CA TYR A 54 -3.92 3.95 3.83
C TYR A 54 -4.04 2.54 3.27
N LEU A 55 -3.80 2.41 1.96
CA LEU A 55 -3.55 1.13 1.28
C LEU A 55 -2.05 1.03 1.01
N ILE A 56 -1.38 0.05 1.60
CA ILE A 56 0.09 -0.03 1.60
C ILE A 56 0.53 -1.31 0.90
N GLU A 57 1.28 -1.16 -0.19
CA GLU A 57 1.99 -2.25 -0.86
C GLU A 57 3.48 -2.14 -0.55
N VAL A 58 4.10 -3.25 -0.17
CA VAL A 58 5.52 -3.42 0.09
C VAL A 58 6.16 -4.23 -1.03
N LYS A 59 7.20 -3.70 -1.65
CA LYS A 59 8.11 -4.45 -2.52
C LYS A 59 9.54 -4.24 -2.09
N ASP A 60 10.18 -5.36 -1.80
CA ASP A 60 11.62 -5.40 -1.58
C ASP A 60 12.33 -5.85 -2.86
N PHE A 61 13.01 -4.91 -3.52
CA PHE A 61 13.80 -5.19 -4.72
C PHE A 61 15.31 -5.12 -4.46
N ARG A 62 15.74 -5.18 -3.19
CA ARG A 62 17.15 -5.37 -2.84
C ARG A 62 17.65 -6.68 -3.49
N HIS A 63 18.89 -6.69 -3.94
CA HIS A 63 19.56 -7.79 -4.67
C HIS A 63 19.02 -8.18 -6.07
N HIS A 64 17.80 -7.78 -6.46
CA HIS A 64 17.19 -8.09 -7.78
C HIS A 64 17.01 -6.85 -8.67
N ARG A 65 17.95 -5.92 -8.60
CA ARG A 65 17.82 -4.59 -9.23
C ARG A 65 17.76 -4.64 -10.76
N ILE A 66 18.54 -5.52 -11.39
CA ILE A 66 18.65 -5.58 -12.85
C ILE A 66 17.37 -6.18 -13.44
N GLU A 67 16.87 -7.26 -12.84
CA GLU A 67 15.65 -7.98 -13.26
C GLU A 67 14.40 -7.09 -13.11
N ASN A 68 14.28 -6.34 -12.01
CA ASN A 68 13.10 -5.51 -11.75
C ASN A 68 13.15 -4.13 -12.43
N ARG A 69 14.23 -3.80 -13.14
CA ARG A 69 14.38 -2.51 -13.85
C ARG A 69 13.31 -2.33 -14.92
N ASP A 70 12.95 -3.41 -15.61
CA ASP A 70 11.96 -3.38 -16.70
C ASP A 70 10.52 -3.30 -16.20
N ARG A 71 10.19 -4.04 -15.13
CA ARG A 71 8.88 -3.94 -14.46
C ARG A 71 8.59 -2.53 -13.96
N LEU A 72 9.64 -1.82 -13.51
CA LEU A 72 9.57 -0.44 -13.05
C LEU A 72 9.51 0.57 -14.19
N SER A 73 10.15 0.30 -15.32
CA SER A 73 10.23 1.23 -16.46
C SER A 73 9.02 1.14 -17.38
N LYS A 74 8.43 -0.05 -17.53
CA LYS A 74 7.26 -0.32 -18.38
C LYS A 74 5.92 -0.05 -17.69
N GLY A 75 5.93 0.34 -16.42
CA GLY A 75 4.71 0.62 -15.65
C GLY A 75 3.92 -0.61 -15.22
N GLU A 76 4.46 -1.82 -15.41
CA GLU A 76 3.86 -3.09 -15.00
C GLU A 76 3.62 -3.13 -13.50
N LEU A 77 4.58 -2.67 -12.69
CA LEU A 77 4.40 -2.57 -11.24
C LEU A 77 3.25 -1.61 -10.87
N ALA A 78 3.09 -0.51 -11.60
CA ALA A 78 2.00 0.42 -11.34
C ALA A 78 0.64 -0.18 -11.69
N ALA A 79 0.56 -0.99 -12.75
CA ALA A 79 -0.64 -1.74 -13.10
C ALA A 79 -0.96 -2.82 -12.05
N GLU A 80 0.05 -3.55 -11.57
CA GLU A 80 -0.10 -4.54 -10.50
C GLU A 80 -0.62 -3.91 -9.19
N VAL A 81 -0.02 -2.80 -8.76
CA VAL A 81 -0.48 -2.05 -7.57
C VAL A 81 -1.88 -1.50 -7.76
N ALA A 82 -2.20 -0.96 -8.94
CA ALA A 82 -3.54 -0.46 -9.21
C ALA A 82 -4.61 -1.57 -9.18
N GLN A 83 -4.27 -2.76 -9.67
CA GLN A 83 -5.12 -3.95 -9.53
C GLN A 83 -5.30 -4.31 -8.05
N LYS A 84 -4.20 -4.42 -7.29
CA LYS A 84 -4.25 -4.70 -5.85
C LYS A 84 -5.13 -3.71 -5.10
N VAL A 85 -4.99 -2.41 -5.36
CA VAL A 85 -5.85 -1.36 -4.77
C VAL A 85 -7.31 -1.57 -5.13
N ARG A 86 -7.64 -1.74 -6.43
CA ARG A 86 -9.02 -1.94 -6.88
C ARG A 86 -9.66 -3.16 -6.19
N ASP A 87 -8.95 -4.26 -6.17
CA ASP A 87 -9.44 -5.52 -5.62
C ASP A 87 -9.57 -5.42 -4.08
N SER A 88 -8.65 -4.74 -3.39
CA SER A 88 -8.77 -4.41 -1.97
C SER A 88 -10.01 -3.58 -1.66
N LEU A 89 -10.35 -2.57 -2.46
CA LEU A 89 -11.58 -1.79 -2.28
C LEU A 89 -12.84 -2.66 -2.43
N SER A 90 -12.87 -3.50 -3.46
CA SER A 90 -13.97 -4.45 -3.67
C SER A 90 -14.15 -5.37 -2.46
N CYS A 91 -13.05 -5.84 -1.88
CA CYS A 91 -13.08 -6.65 -0.67
C CYS A 91 -13.60 -5.87 0.54
N ILE A 92 -13.18 -4.61 0.77
CA ILE A 92 -13.68 -3.80 1.89
C ILE A 92 -15.20 -3.66 1.79
N ILE A 93 -15.72 -3.35 0.60
CA ILE A 93 -17.16 -3.22 0.36
C ILE A 93 -17.86 -4.57 0.59
N GLY A 94 -17.33 -5.66 0.03
CA GLY A 94 -17.91 -6.99 0.15
C GLY A 94 -17.92 -7.50 1.59
N ALA A 95 -16.84 -7.25 2.34
CA ALA A 95 -16.66 -7.65 3.72
C ALA A 95 -17.53 -6.82 4.67
N TYR A 96 -17.66 -5.51 4.45
CA TYR A 96 -18.62 -4.69 5.21
C TYR A 96 -20.06 -5.22 5.09
N ARG A 97 -20.43 -5.77 3.93
CA ARG A 97 -21.77 -6.31 3.69
C ARG A 97 -22.00 -7.74 4.20
N ASN A 98 -20.97 -8.59 4.19
CA ASN A 98 -21.15 -10.04 4.36
C ASN A 98 -20.12 -10.71 5.29
N SER A 99 -19.20 -9.97 5.89
CA SER A 99 -18.30 -10.52 6.90
C SER A 99 -19.09 -10.89 8.15
N GLU A 100 -18.59 -11.89 8.87
CA GLU A 100 -19.07 -12.21 10.23
C GLU A 100 -18.67 -11.12 11.25
N ASN A 101 -17.78 -10.19 10.88
CA ASN A 101 -17.38 -9.06 11.71
C ASN A 101 -17.48 -7.74 10.91
N PRO A 102 -18.70 -7.25 10.61
CA PRO A 102 -18.89 -6.02 9.86
C PRO A 102 -18.39 -4.77 10.60
N ASP A 103 -18.40 -4.79 11.94
CA ASP A 103 -17.91 -3.69 12.79
C ASP A 103 -16.41 -3.43 12.61
N HIS A 104 -15.63 -4.47 12.31
CA HIS A 104 -14.23 -4.30 11.92
C HIS A 104 -14.09 -3.45 10.65
N TRP A 105 -14.98 -3.64 9.67
CA TRP A 105 -14.92 -3.00 8.35
C TRP A 105 -15.60 -1.63 8.29
N GLU A 106 -16.55 -1.35 9.19
CA GLU A 106 -17.31 -0.11 9.22
C GLU A 106 -16.42 1.15 9.16
N PRO A 107 -15.32 1.27 9.93
CA PRO A 107 -14.45 2.44 9.88
C PRO A 107 -13.78 2.62 8.51
N TYR A 108 -13.36 1.53 7.86
CA TYR A 108 -12.76 1.58 6.53
C TYR A 108 -13.77 2.02 5.47
N MET A 109 -14.99 1.48 5.54
CA MET A 109 -16.08 1.85 4.63
C MET A 109 -16.50 3.32 4.81
N LYS A 110 -16.63 3.80 6.06
CA LYS A 110 -16.93 5.22 6.36
C LYS A 110 -15.89 6.15 5.75
N LEU A 111 -14.60 5.83 5.89
CA LEU A 111 -13.51 6.63 5.32
C LEU A 111 -13.48 6.58 3.79
N LEU A 112 -13.82 5.45 3.17
CA LEU A 112 -13.92 5.34 1.72
C LEU A 112 -15.10 6.13 1.13
N ALA A 113 -16.21 6.20 1.84
CA ALA A 113 -17.43 6.85 1.36
C ALA A 113 -17.44 8.38 1.58
N ASP A 114 -16.65 8.89 2.52
CA ASP A 114 -16.60 10.33 2.84
C ASP A 114 -15.55 11.05 1.97
N MET A 115 -16.03 11.87 1.03
CA MET A 115 -15.19 12.66 0.13
C MET A 115 -14.26 13.66 0.83
N ASN A 116 -14.52 14.00 2.10
CA ASN A 116 -13.67 14.89 2.89
C ASN A 116 -12.52 14.14 3.57
N LYS A 117 -12.55 12.81 3.59
CA LYS A 117 -11.51 11.97 4.21
C LYS A 117 -10.43 11.62 3.21
N GLY A 118 -9.22 11.46 3.72
CA GLY A 118 -8.05 11.15 2.90
C GLY A 118 -7.96 9.66 2.63
N VAL A 119 -7.98 9.25 1.36
CA VAL A 119 -7.53 7.91 0.94
C VAL A 119 -6.14 8.06 0.32
N SER A 120 -5.16 7.35 0.86
CA SER A 120 -3.78 7.38 0.38
C SER A 120 -3.35 5.98 -0.07
N VAL A 121 -2.63 5.92 -1.19
CA VAL A 121 -1.96 4.69 -1.63
C VAL A 121 -0.47 4.87 -1.42
N VAL A 122 0.15 3.92 -0.72
CA VAL A 122 1.57 3.91 -0.43
C VAL A 122 2.18 2.71 -1.12
N VAL A 123 3.23 2.96 -1.88
CA VAL A 123 4.09 1.93 -2.44
C VAL A 123 5.44 2.04 -1.72
N TRP A 124 5.67 1.14 -0.78
CA TRP A 124 6.95 0.99 -0.10
C TRP A 124 7.90 0.21 -0.99
N LEU A 125 8.97 0.85 -1.48
CA LEU A 125 9.91 0.28 -2.44
C LEU A 125 11.33 0.31 -1.88
N GLU A 126 11.82 -0.83 -1.40
CA GLU A 126 13.24 -0.98 -1.08
C GLU A 126 14.05 -1.25 -2.34
N HIS A 127 15.18 -0.55 -2.47
CA HIS A 127 16.06 -0.63 -3.62
C HIS A 127 17.51 -0.41 -3.21
N ASP A 128 18.41 -1.29 -3.67
CA ASP A 128 19.84 -1.03 -3.60
C ASP A 128 20.23 0.05 -4.62
N LEU A 129 20.68 1.20 -4.14
CA LEU A 129 21.30 2.22 -4.99
C LEU A 129 22.66 2.59 -4.41
N PRO A 130 23.72 2.66 -5.23
CA PRO A 130 25.01 3.18 -4.77
C PRO A 130 24.87 4.65 -4.33
N ASP A 131 25.58 5.01 -3.27
CA ASP A 131 25.44 6.26 -2.50
C ASP A 131 25.55 7.56 -3.31
N ASN A 132 26.22 7.52 -4.44
CA ASN A 132 26.53 8.67 -5.30
C ASN A 132 25.36 9.16 -6.19
N TYR A 133 24.14 8.61 -6.05
CA TYR A 133 23.01 8.91 -6.95
C TYR A 133 21.89 9.80 -6.35
N ARG A 134 22.12 10.51 -5.23
CA ARG A 134 21.09 11.27 -4.49
C ARG A 134 20.24 12.26 -5.32
N LEU A 135 20.80 12.95 -6.33
CA LEU A 135 20.04 13.87 -7.20
C LEU A 135 19.20 13.12 -8.25
N ARG A 136 19.79 12.10 -8.90
CA ARG A 136 19.07 11.20 -9.83
C ARG A 136 17.98 10.40 -9.12
N ARG A 137 18.09 10.19 -7.80
CA ARG A 137 17.07 9.56 -6.94
C ARG A 137 15.77 10.36 -6.96
N LYS A 138 15.80 11.65 -6.61
CA LYS A 138 14.58 12.49 -6.56
C LYS A 138 13.85 12.53 -7.91
N ALA A 139 14.58 12.73 -9.00
CA ALA A 139 14.00 12.78 -10.36
C ALA A 139 13.40 11.42 -10.79
N LYS A 140 14.05 10.29 -10.48
CA LYS A 140 13.49 8.96 -10.79
C LYS A 140 12.28 8.63 -9.92
N PHE A 141 12.30 8.99 -8.63
CA PHE A 141 11.15 8.82 -7.75
C PHE A 141 9.97 9.65 -8.24
N SER A 142 10.16 10.92 -8.63
CA SER A 142 9.07 11.75 -9.16
C SER A 142 8.46 11.19 -10.44
N THR A 143 9.27 10.68 -11.37
CA THR A 143 8.75 10.05 -12.60
C THR A 143 8.00 8.75 -12.29
N ARG A 144 8.49 7.93 -11.36
CA ARG A 144 7.80 6.71 -10.92
C ARG A 144 6.46 7.01 -10.25
N THR A 145 6.43 7.97 -9.33
CA THR A 145 5.19 8.42 -8.67
C THR A 145 4.17 8.90 -9.69
N LYS A 146 4.59 9.55 -10.79
CA LYS A 146 3.68 9.97 -11.87
C LYS A 146 2.97 8.77 -12.52
N VAL A 147 3.67 7.66 -12.78
CA VAL A 147 3.08 6.46 -13.38
C VAL A 147 2.05 5.81 -12.44
N PHE A 148 2.37 5.69 -11.14
CA PHE A 148 1.38 5.20 -10.17
C PHE A 148 0.16 6.13 -10.08
N LYS A 149 0.37 7.45 -10.01
CA LYS A 149 -0.71 8.44 -9.99
C LYS A 149 -1.63 8.32 -11.21
N GLN A 150 -1.07 8.15 -12.41
CA GLN A 150 -1.87 7.97 -13.63
C GLN A 150 -2.82 6.77 -13.55
N LYS A 151 -2.42 5.68 -12.88
CA LYS A 151 -3.25 4.47 -12.73
C LYS A 151 -4.22 4.52 -11.56
N LEU A 152 -4.04 5.42 -10.61
CA LEU A 152 -4.79 5.50 -9.34
C LEU A 152 -5.63 6.77 -9.18
N VAL A 153 -5.54 7.73 -10.12
CA VAL A 153 -6.22 9.03 -10.03
C VAL A 153 -7.74 8.93 -9.94
N TRP A 154 -8.32 7.84 -10.44
CA TRP A 154 -9.75 7.55 -10.31
C TRP A 154 -10.20 7.34 -8.85
N LEU A 155 -9.28 6.97 -7.96
CA LEU A 155 -9.50 6.83 -6.52
C LEU A 155 -8.93 8.01 -5.74
N THR A 156 -7.65 8.34 -5.97
CA THR A 156 -6.95 9.34 -5.16
C THR A 156 -5.75 9.96 -5.88
N SER A 157 -5.49 11.23 -5.57
CA SER A 157 -4.26 11.92 -5.95
C SER A 157 -3.11 11.72 -4.94
N ARG A 158 -3.42 11.19 -3.73
CA ARG A 158 -2.48 10.98 -2.62
C ARG A 158 -1.73 9.64 -2.77
N VAL A 159 -0.92 9.55 -3.82
CA VAL A 159 -0.05 8.40 -4.04
C VAL A 159 1.36 8.72 -3.59
N LEU A 160 1.88 7.89 -2.68
CA LEU A 160 3.20 8.02 -2.06
C LEU A 160 4.07 6.85 -2.48
N VAL A 161 5.34 7.15 -2.79
CA VAL A 161 6.37 6.12 -2.96
C VAL A 161 7.38 6.32 -1.84
N CYS A 162 7.48 5.35 -0.94
CA CYS A 162 8.24 5.41 0.30
C CYS A 162 9.37 4.38 0.31
N ALA A 163 10.38 4.58 1.16
CA ALA A 163 11.51 3.67 1.36
C ALA A 163 12.26 4.05 2.64
N ARG A 164 13.05 3.14 3.21
CA ARG A 164 13.89 3.37 4.40
C ARG A 164 14.88 4.52 4.26
N THR A 165 15.38 4.81 3.06
CA THR A 165 16.38 5.86 2.82
C THR A 165 15.79 7.12 2.18
N GLY A 166 14.46 7.26 2.24
CA GLY A 166 13.69 8.22 1.46
C GLY A 166 12.53 8.85 2.21
N LYS A 167 11.36 8.92 1.57
CA LYS A 167 10.14 9.40 2.22
C LYS A 167 9.61 8.29 3.13
N HIS A 168 9.30 8.64 4.36
CA HIS A 168 8.67 7.74 5.33
C HIS A 168 7.20 8.08 5.50
N LEU A 169 6.41 7.10 5.95
CA LEU A 169 5.13 7.40 6.55
C LEU A 169 5.35 7.97 7.96
N PRO A 170 4.55 8.95 8.38
CA PRO A 170 4.61 9.48 9.73
C PRO A 170 4.21 8.41 10.76
N ASP A 171 4.77 8.51 11.97
CA ASP A 171 4.42 7.65 13.10
C ASP A 171 4.65 6.15 12.81
N MET A 172 5.61 5.86 11.91
CA MET A 172 5.99 4.53 11.47
C MET A 172 7.51 4.42 11.28
N GLU A 173 8.09 3.35 11.80
CA GLU A 173 9.51 3.00 11.65
C GLU A 173 9.66 1.69 10.89
N VAL A 174 10.79 1.51 10.19
CA VAL A 174 11.08 0.28 9.44
C VAL A 174 12.53 -0.15 9.65
N THR A 175 12.75 -1.40 10.05
CA THR A 175 14.09 -1.99 10.24
C THR A 175 14.45 -3.02 9.19
#